data_AF-A0A961XWL9-F1
#
_entry.id   AF-A0A961XWL9-F1
#
_cell.length_a   1.000
_cell.length_b   1.000
_cell.length_c   1.000
_cell.angle_alpha   90.00
_cell.angle_beta   90.00
_cell.angle_gamma   90.00
#
_symmetry.space_group_name_H-M   'P 1'
#
loop_
_entity.id
_entity.type
_entity.pdbx_description
1 polymer ?
#
loop_
_entity_poly.entity_id
_entity_poly.type
_entity_poly.pdbx_seq_one_letter_code
_entity_poly.pdbx_strand_id
1 'polypeptide(L)'
;MEVELSEPYEWSRRGELPPVPGVYVISKAGVGIIYIGMTNASEGLRSRVTLFHRAATTGRAKHSGGRTFHRFYGIETTDLTVQVHRAPRIAAPIIAAYIEFVERSLIWDFAQRHGHLPVCNAK
;
A
#
# COMPACT_ATOMS: atom_id res chain seq x y z
N MET A 1 -13.90 -6.66 11.93
CA MET A 1 -12.98 -5.68 12.55
C MET A 1 -12.93 -4.51 11.61
N GLU A 2 -13.24 -3.31 12.08
CA GLU A 2 -13.11 -2.10 11.28
C GLU A 2 -11.63 -1.67 11.28
N VAL A 3 -11.03 -1.55 10.09
CA VAL A 3 -9.65 -1.10 9.93
C VAL A 3 -9.69 0.40 9.68
N GLU A 4 -9.23 1.18 10.65
CA GLU A 4 -9.13 2.63 10.50
C GLU A 4 -7.95 2.98 9.59
N LEU A 5 -8.26 3.68 8.49
CA LEU A 5 -7.29 4.26 7.58
C LEU A 5 -7.19 5.76 7.84
N SER A 6 -5.99 6.32 7.69
CA SER A 6 -5.80 7.77 7.70
C SER A 6 -6.62 8.45 6.60
N GLU A 7 -6.77 9.77 6.72
CA GLU A 7 -7.09 10.61 5.57
C GLU A 7 -6.08 10.35 4.42
N PRO A 8 -6.50 10.49 3.16
CA PRO A 8 -5.60 10.33 2.02
C PRO A 8 -4.47 11.37 2.03
N TYR A 9 -3.24 10.90 1.91
CA TYR A 9 -2.10 11.73 1.57
C TYR A 9 -2.02 11.85 0.05
N GLU A 10 -1.89 13.08 -0.43
CA GLU A 10 -1.44 13.34 -1.80
C GLU A 10 -0.10 12.64 -2.06
N TRP A 11 0.10 12.09 -3.25
CA TRP A 11 1.32 11.32 -3.54
C TRP A 11 2.60 12.14 -3.38
N SER A 12 2.55 13.44 -3.64
CA SER A 12 3.65 14.38 -3.43
C SER A 12 4.12 14.40 -1.95
N ARG A 13 3.22 14.13 -1.01
CA ARG A 13 3.45 14.12 0.43
C ARG A 13 3.83 12.74 0.99
N ARG A 14 4.08 11.74 0.13
CA ARG A 14 4.50 10.38 0.57
C ARG A 14 5.72 10.34 1.50
N GLY A 15 6.58 11.36 1.44
CA GLY A 15 7.73 11.51 2.35
C GLY A 15 7.35 11.83 3.79
N GLU A 16 6.12 12.30 4.04
CA GLU A 16 5.59 12.63 5.36
C GLU A 16 4.98 11.42 6.08
N LEU A 17 4.86 10.27 5.39
CA LEU A 17 4.30 9.07 5.99
C LEU A 17 5.07 8.64 7.25
N PRO A 18 4.37 8.06 8.24
CA PRO A 18 5.00 7.63 9.48
C PRO A 18 5.96 6.45 9.21
N PRO A 19 7.17 6.43 9.79
CA PRO A 19 8.12 5.34 9.63
C PRO A 19 7.83 4.22 10.63
N VAL A 20 6.60 3.69 10.58
CA VAL A 20 6.15 2.62 11.48
C VAL A 20 5.64 1.43 10.66
N PRO A 21 5.62 0.21 11.24
CA PRO A 21 4.94 -0.93 10.64
C PRO A 21 3.45 -0.67 10.41
N GLY A 22 2.87 -1.32 9.40
CA GLY A 22 1.46 -1.18 9.09
C GLY A 22 1.09 -1.60 7.68
N VAL A 23 -0.08 -1.11 7.24
CA VAL A 23 -0.67 -1.35 5.92
C VAL A 23 -0.87 -0.02 5.20
N TYR A 24 -0.71 0.00 3.89
CA TYR A 24 -0.95 1.16 3.04
C TYR A 24 -1.84 0.79 1.86
N VAL A 25 -2.73 1.71 1.50
CA VAL A 25 -3.67 1.61 0.40
C VAL A 25 -3.35 2.70 -0.60
N ILE A 26 -3.06 2.34 -1.84
CA ILE A 26 -2.77 3.28 -2.93
C ILE A 26 -3.97 3.30 -3.87
N SER A 27 -4.44 4.50 -4.13
CA SER A 27 -5.53 4.77 -5.07
C SER A 27 -5.03 5.65 -6.21
N LYS A 28 -5.66 5.51 -7.38
CA LYS A 28 -5.43 6.35 -8.57
C LYS A 28 -6.72 7.08 -8.94
N ALA A 29 -6.63 8.37 -9.25
CA ALA A 29 -7.79 9.17 -9.65
C ALA A 29 -8.52 8.54 -10.86
N GLY A 30 -9.85 8.50 -10.81
CA GLY A 30 -10.69 7.89 -11.85
C GLY A 30 -10.65 6.35 -11.93
N VAL A 31 -9.80 5.68 -11.15
CA VAL A 31 -9.68 4.21 -11.10
C VAL A 31 -10.11 3.65 -9.74
N GLY A 32 -9.74 4.31 -8.64
CA GLY A 32 -9.96 3.82 -7.28
C GLY A 32 -8.73 3.08 -6.73
N ILE A 33 -8.95 2.13 -5.80
CA ILE A 33 -7.87 1.39 -5.14
C ILE A 33 -7.19 0.47 -6.16
N ILE A 34 -5.88 0.67 -6.34
CA ILE A 34 -5.06 -0.11 -7.27
C ILE A 34 -4.10 -1.05 -6.56
N TYR A 35 -3.75 -0.76 -5.30
CA TYR A 35 -2.79 -1.56 -4.55
C TYR A 35 -3.02 -1.46 -3.04
N ILE A 36 -2.93 -2.60 -2.37
CA ILE A 36 -2.87 -2.69 -0.91
C ILE A 36 -1.59 -3.43 -0.57
N GLY A 37 -0.78 -2.87 0.31
CA GLY A 37 0.47 -3.49 0.71
C GLY A 37 0.75 -3.31 2.19
N MET A 38 1.72 -4.05 2.70
CA MET A 38 2.09 -4.03 4.11
C MET A 38 3.60 -3.96 4.32
N THR A 39 3.99 -3.63 5.54
CA THR A 39 5.38 -3.72 6.02
C THR A 39 5.43 -3.97 7.52
N ASN A 40 6.24 -4.96 7.91
CA ASN A 40 6.61 -5.24 9.29
C ASN A 40 8.04 -4.75 9.62
N ALA A 41 8.73 -4.12 8.66
CA ALA A 41 10.10 -3.67 8.80
C ALA A 41 10.20 -2.38 9.64
N SER A 42 11.36 -2.16 10.26
CA SER A 42 11.63 -0.99 11.12
C SER A 42 11.62 0.33 10.33
N GLU A 43 11.98 0.30 9.04
CA GLU A 43 11.91 1.48 8.16
C GLU A 43 10.46 1.84 7.77
N GLY A 44 9.52 0.92 8.01
CA GLY A 44 8.08 1.17 8.04
C GLY A 44 7.44 1.59 6.72
N LEU A 45 6.23 2.16 6.85
CA LEU A 45 5.35 2.55 5.74
C LEU A 45 6.02 3.50 4.75
N ARG A 46 6.68 4.56 5.25
CA ARG A 46 7.36 5.56 4.40
C ARG A 46 8.40 4.94 3.47
N SER A 47 9.26 4.07 4.01
CA SER A 47 10.29 3.40 3.21
C SER A 47 9.64 2.50 2.16
N ARG A 48 8.60 1.76 2.55
CA ARG A 48 7.93 0.82 1.63
C ARG A 48 7.21 1.53 0.48
N VAL A 49 6.50 2.62 0.76
CA VAL A 49 5.87 3.46 -0.26
C VAL A 49 6.90 4.14 -1.16
N THR A 50 8.05 4.54 -0.61
CA THR A 50 9.17 5.07 -1.43
C THR A 50 9.73 4.01 -2.39
N LEU A 51 9.87 2.77 -1.95
CA LEU A 51 10.26 1.65 -2.81
C LEU A 51 9.21 1.34 -3.90
N PHE A 52 7.93 1.42 -3.56
CA PHE A 52 6.85 1.35 -4.55
C PHE A 52 7.04 2.44 -5.61
N HIS A 53 7.19 3.71 -5.19
CA HIS A 53 7.33 4.83 -6.11
C HIS A 53 8.51 4.65 -7.06
N ARG A 54 9.68 4.24 -6.53
CA ARG A 54 10.86 3.96 -7.36
C ARG A 54 10.59 2.84 -8.37
N ALA A 55 9.93 1.76 -7.96
CA ALA A 55 9.56 0.67 -8.87
C ALA A 55 8.55 1.12 -9.94
N ALA A 56 7.58 1.95 -9.57
CA ALA A 56 6.56 2.51 -10.45
C ALA A 56 7.15 3.42 -11.53
N THR A 57 8.08 4.32 -11.17
CA THR A 57 8.65 5.28 -12.13
C THR A 57 9.76 4.71 -13.00
N THR A 58 10.47 3.68 -12.53
CA THR A 58 11.63 3.14 -13.26
C THR A 58 11.39 1.76 -13.87
N GLY A 59 10.31 1.07 -13.49
CA GLY A 59 10.12 -0.36 -13.76
C GLY A 59 11.15 -1.27 -13.07
N ARG A 60 12.08 -0.70 -12.31
CA ARG A 60 13.29 -1.34 -11.78
C ARG A 60 13.39 -1.13 -10.27
N ALA A 61 12.90 -2.07 -9.49
CA ALA A 61 13.20 -2.20 -8.06
C ALA A 61 12.54 -3.47 -7.49
N LYS A 62 12.95 -3.88 -6.29
CA LYS A 62 12.38 -5.02 -5.55
C LYS A 62 11.04 -4.66 -4.87
N HIS A 63 10.07 -4.21 -5.65
CA HIS A 63 8.70 -4.00 -5.18
C HIS A 63 7.71 -4.47 -6.26
N SER A 64 7.01 -5.58 -6.02
CA SER A 64 6.09 -6.18 -7.00
C SER A 64 4.98 -5.22 -7.39
N GLY A 65 4.27 -4.62 -6.42
CA GLY A 65 3.18 -3.68 -6.69
C GLY A 65 3.58 -2.53 -7.60
N GLY A 66 4.71 -1.87 -7.33
CA GLY A 66 5.20 -0.78 -8.19
C GLY A 66 5.64 -1.24 -9.58
N ARG A 67 6.18 -2.46 -9.74
CA ARG A 67 6.47 -2.99 -11.08
C ARG A 67 5.19 -3.32 -11.86
N THR A 68 4.17 -3.85 -11.19
CA THR A 68 2.86 -4.06 -11.80
C THR A 68 2.25 -2.73 -12.20
N PHE A 69 2.32 -1.71 -11.33
CA PHE A 69 1.91 -0.36 -11.67
C PHE A 69 2.60 0.13 -12.94
N HIS A 70 3.93 0.06 -13.00
CA HIS A 70 4.71 0.50 -14.16
C HIS A 70 4.22 -0.14 -15.47
N ARG A 71 3.94 -1.44 -15.43
CA ARG A 71 3.46 -2.21 -16.59
C ARG A 71 2.06 -1.81 -17.05
N PHE A 72 1.14 -1.51 -16.13
CA PHE A 72 -0.26 -1.25 -16.46
C PHE A 72 -0.62 0.23 -16.62
N TYR A 73 0.06 1.11 -15.88
CA TYR A 73 -0.26 2.53 -15.78
C TYR A 73 0.90 3.44 -16.22
N GLY A 74 2.06 2.89 -16.62
CA GLY A 74 3.22 3.67 -17.03
C GLY A 74 3.96 4.31 -15.84
N ILE A 75 4.54 5.48 -16.06
CA ILE A 75 5.41 6.14 -15.07
C ILE A 75 4.71 7.25 -14.26
N GLU A 76 3.52 7.66 -14.67
CA GLU A 76 2.82 8.82 -14.10
C GLU A 76 2.21 8.46 -12.74
N THR A 77 2.72 9.10 -11.68
CA THR A 77 2.26 8.88 -10.30
C THR A 77 1.65 10.13 -9.65
N THR A 78 1.43 11.20 -10.41
CA THR A 78 0.97 12.50 -9.89
C THR A 78 -0.48 12.46 -9.40
N ASP A 79 -1.28 11.52 -9.90
CA ASP A 79 -2.69 11.35 -9.57
C ASP A 79 -2.95 10.21 -8.56
N LEU A 80 -1.90 9.79 -7.86
CA LEU A 80 -2.01 8.80 -6.81
C LEU A 80 -2.34 9.47 -5.47
N THR A 81 -2.99 8.71 -4.60
CA THR A 81 -3.10 9.02 -3.17
C THR A 81 -2.73 7.79 -2.37
N VAL A 82 -2.35 8.00 -1.11
CA VAL A 82 -2.04 6.91 -0.19
C VAL A 82 -2.71 7.12 1.15
N GLN A 83 -3.44 6.11 1.61
CA GLN A 83 -3.94 6.03 2.98
C GLN A 83 -3.13 4.98 3.74
N VAL A 84 -3.00 5.14 5.05
CA VAL A 84 -2.25 4.19 5.87
C VAL A 84 -3.02 3.78 7.12
N HIS A 85 -2.86 2.51 7.49
CA HIS A 85 -3.18 1.99 8.81
C HIS A 85 -1.88 1.78 9.58
N ARG A 86 -1.73 2.46 10.71
CA ARG A 86 -0.58 2.29 11.61
C ARG A 86 -0.84 1.11 12.52
N ALA A 87 0.06 0.13 12.51
CA ALA A 87 -0.08 -0.99 13.43
C ALA A 87 -0.03 -0.49 14.89
N PRO A 88 -0.88 -1.03 15.78
CA PRO A 88 -0.78 -0.76 17.21
C PRO A 88 0.56 -1.28 17.75
N ARG A 89 0.98 -0.75 18.90
CA ARG A 89 2.23 -1.15 19.54
C ARG A 89 2.08 -2.55 20.15
N ILE A 90 2.40 -3.57 19.36
CA ILE A 90 2.37 -4.98 19.72
C ILE A 90 3.81 -5.52 19.67
N ALA A 91 4.14 -6.43 20.58
CA ALA A 91 5.44 -7.09 20.58
C ALA A 91 5.63 -8.00 19.34
N ALA A 92 6.86 -8.14 18.89
CA ALA A 92 7.21 -9.22 17.97
C ALA A 92 7.05 -10.58 18.67
N PRO A 93 6.65 -11.65 17.95
CA PRO A 93 6.35 -11.72 16.51
C PRO A 93 4.90 -11.38 16.15
N ILE A 94 4.04 -11.14 17.15
CA ILE A 94 2.58 -11.02 17.00
C ILE A 94 2.20 -9.87 16.05
N ILE A 95 2.97 -8.77 16.05
CA ILE A 95 2.73 -7.63 15.16
C ILE A 95 2.74 -8.01 13.67
N ALA A 96 3.56 -8.99 13.26
CA ALA A 96 3.60 -9.42 11.87
C ALA A 96 2.30 -10.11 11.46
N ALA A 97 1.81 -11.03 12.29
CA ALA A 97 0.54 -11.72 12.07
C ALA A 97 -0.64 -10.75 12.04
N TYR A 98 -0.64 -9.74 12.92
CA TYR A 98 -1.66 -8.68 12.91
C TYR A 98 -1.64 -7.89 11.60
N ILE A 99 -0.47 -7.43 11.15
CA ILE A 99 -0.34 -6.66 9.91
C ILE A 99 -0.77 -7.47 8.69
N GLU A 100 -0.37 -8.75 8.63
CA GLU A 100 -0.79 -9.68 7.58
C GLU A 100 -2.31 -9.86 7.56
N PHE A 101 -2.92 -10.01 8.74
CA PHE A 101 -4.36 -10.11 8.86
C PHE A 101 -5.08 -8.84 8.34
N VAL A 102 -4.62 -7.66 8.73
CA VAL A 102 -5.19 -6.37 8.28
C VAL A 102 -5.06 -6.19 6.77
N GLU A 103 -3.91 -6.52 6.19
CA GLU A 103 -3.70 -6.44 4.73
C GLU A 103 -4.64 -7.38 3.98
N ARG A 104 -4.74 -8.64 4.44
CA ARG A 104 -5.62 -9.65 3.86
C ARG A 104 -7.09 -9.26 3.99
N SER A 105 -7.51 -8.68 5.11
CA SER A 105 -8.91 -8.27 5.30
C SER A 105 -9.28 -7.13 4.36
N LEU A 106 -8.41 -6.13 4.16
CA LEU A 106 -8.67 -5.04 3.21
C LEU A 106 -8.72 -5.53 1.75
N ILE A 107 -7.82 -6.46 1.37
CA ILE A 107 -7.85 -7.08 0.03
C ILE A 107 -9.14 -7.89 -0.16
N TRP A 108 -9.53 -8.65 0.86
CA TRP A 108 -10.77 -9.43 0.85
C TRP A 108 -11.99 -8.53 0.69
N ASP A 109 -12.09 -7.46 1.48
CA ASP A 109 -13.20 -6.51 1.42
C ASP A 109 -13.30 -5.85 0.04
N PHE A 110 -12.16 -5.47 -0.55
CA PHE A 110 -12.12 -4.98 -1.94
C PHE A 110 -12.64 -6.05 -2.91
N ALA A 111 -12.13 -7.29 -2.81
CA ALA A 111 -12.51 -8.37 -3.71
C ALA A 111 -14.00 -8.73 -3.61
N GLN A 112 -14.58 -8.70 -2.41
CA GLN A 112 -16.02 -8.92 -2.22
C GLN A 112 -16.86 -7.83 -2.88
N ARG A 113 -16.43 -6.57 -2.82
CA ARG A 113 -17.18 -5.44 -3.40
C ARG A 113 -17.06 -5.35 -4.92
N HIS A 114 -15.90 -5.70 -5.47
CA HIS A 114 -15.58 -5.49 -6.89
C HIS A 114 -15.53 -6.77 -7.73
N GLY A 115 -15.54 -7.95 -7.10
CA GLY A 115 -15.47 -9.24 -7.79
C GLY A 115 -14.07 -9.61 -8.33
N HIS A 116 -13.04 -8.81 -8.03
CA HIS A 116 -11.65 -9.05 -8.43
C HIS A 116 -10.66 -8.43 -7.44
N LEU A 117 -9.38 -8.80 -7.53
CA LEU A 117 -8.31 -8.18 -6.72
C LEU A 117 -7.92 -6.79 -7.26
N PRO A 118 -7.33 -5.90 -6.44
CA PRO A 118 -6.71 -4.69 -6.97
C PRO A 118 -5.66 -5.03 -8.02
N VAL A 119 -5.55 -4.22 -9.07
CA VAL A 119 -4.72 -4.53 -10.25
C VAL A 119 -3.26 -4.84 -9.89
N CYS A 120 -2.69 -4.11 -8.91
CA CYS A 120 -1.31 -4.32 -8.49
C CYS A 120 -1.13 -5.44 -7.44
N ASN A 121 -2.23 -6.05 -6.96
CA ASN A 121 -2.24 -7.23 -6.09
C ASN A 121 -2.48 -8.53 -6.87
N ALA A 122 -3.11 -8.45 -8.04
CA ALA A 122 -3.27 -9.59 -8.95
C ALA A 122 -1.88 -10.04 -9.45
N LYS A 123 -1.47 -11.26 -9.09
CA LYS A 123 -0.24 -11.90 -9.57
C LYS A 123 -0.51 -12.61 -10.89
#